data_AF-A0A959I2F9-F1
#
_entry.id   AF-A0A959I2F9-F1
#
_cell.length_a   1.000
_cell.length_b   1.000
_cell.length_c   1.000
_cell.angle_alpha   90.00
_cell.angle_beta   90.00
_cell.angle_gamma   90.00
#
_symmetry.space_group_name_H-M   'P 1'
#
loop_
_entity.id
_entity.type
_entity.pdbx_description
1 polymer ?
#
loop_
_entity_poly.entity_id
_entity_poly.type
_entity_poly.pdbx_seq_one_letter_code
_entity_poly.pdbx_strand_id
1 'polypeptide(L)'
;IALPNHDGSFTCTLFLPFEGDESFSRLDSDTAVSRFFTKYFPDAVPLLTNLLDDFRTNPTSSLVTVRCSPWQHGSRILLLGDAAHAIVPFYGQGMNSGFEDCTLLDQYLDQYDEDWEKVLPLFSQERVHDANAIADLALRNFIEMRDRVADPQFLLRKKIEAHLHEKYPQEFLPLYSMVTFSHLPYGEALREGQAQDRLF
;
A
#
# COMPACT_ATOMS: atom_id res chain seq x y z
N ILE A 1 -7.54 7.98 7.18
CA ILE A 1 -6.15 7.84 7.69
C ILE A 1 -5.60 9.24 7.92
N ALA A 2 -4.82 9.49 8.98
CA ALA A 2 -4.18 10.79 9.22
C ALA A 2 -2.68 10.58 9.46
N LEU A 3 -1.83 11.34 8.76
CA LEU A 3 -0.38 11.30 8.95
C LEU A 3 0.11 12.63 9.55
N PRO A 4 1.01 12.60 10.54
CA PRO A 4 1.52 13.80 11.19
C PRO A 4 2.49 14.56 10.27
N ASN A 5 2.43 15.89 10.35
CA ASN A 5 3.34 16.82 9.70
C ASN A 5 4.35 17.38 10.72
N HIS A 6 5.46 17.95 10.24
CA HIS A 6 6.51 18.51 11.11
C HIS A 6 6.06 19.70 11.96
N ASP A 7 5.04 20.44 11.54
CA ASP A 7 4.48 21.59 12.25
C ASP A 7 3.47 21.19 13.34
N GLY A 8 3.28 19.88 13.57
CA GLY A 8 2.33 19.34 14.54
C GLY A 8 0.90 19.22 14.01
N SER A 9 0.63 19.61 12.76
CA SER A 9 -0.64 19.33 12.09
C SER A 9 -0.71 17.89 11.58
N PHE A 10 -1.88 17.47 11.09
CA PHE A 10 -2.08 16.18 10.45
C PHE A 10 -2.73 16.36 9.08
N THR A 11 -2.26 15.59 8.09
CA THR A 11 -2.93 15.49 6.80
C THR A 11 -3.85 14.27 6.80
N CYS A 12 -5.15 14.51 6.62
CA CYS A 12 -6.16 13.46 6.62
C CYS A 12 -6.53 13.05 5.19
N THR A 13 -6.60 11.75 4.94
CA THR A 13 -7.10 11.15 3.70
C THR A 13 -8.33 10.31 4.01
N LEU A 14 -9.45 10.65 3.36
CA LEU A 14 -10.69 9.87 3.38
C LEU A 14 -10.71 8.93 2.17
N PHE A 15 -10.93 7.64 2.43
CA PHE A 15 -11.18 6.65 1.38
C PHE A 15 -12.66 6.28 1.42
N LEU A 16 -13.37 6.51 0.31
CA LEU A 16 -14.80 6.27 0.18
C LEU A 16 -15.10 5.84 -1.27
N PRO A 17 -16.08 4.95 -1.52
CA PRO A 17 -16.51 4.65 -2.88
C PRO A 17 -16.97 5.91 -3.62
N PHE A 18 -16.81 5.93 -4.95
CA PHE A 18 -17.35 7.01 -5.79
C PHE A 18 -18.88 7.01 -5.80
N GLU A 19 -19.48 5.83 -5.90
CA GLU A 19 -20.93 5.63 -6.00
C GLU A 19 -21.45 4.63 -4.95
N GLY A 20 -22.74 4.70 -4.64
CA GLY A 20 -23.41 3.86 -3.64
C GLY A 20 -24.33 4.66 -2.70
N ASP A 21 -24.69 4.05 -1.58
CA ASP A 21 -25.50 4.70 -0.53
C ASP A 21 -24.64 5.60 0.36
N GLU A 22 -23.41 5.18 0.65
CA GLU A 22 -22.41 5.94 1.43
C GLU A 22 -21.17 6.15 0.56
N SER A 23 -21.22 7.18 -0.28
CA SER A 23 -20.25 7.43 -1.36
C SER A 23 -20.00 8.91 -1.62
N PHE A 24 -18.91 9.25 -2.32
CA PHE A 24 -18.61 10.63 -2.70
C PHE A 24 -19.74 11.29 -3.51
N SER A 25 -20.42 10.56 -4.39
CA SER A 25 -21.57 11.08 -5.16
C SER A 25 -22.78 11.49 -4.30
N ARG A 26 -22.85 11.08 -3.03
CA ARG A 26 -23.88 11.48 -2.07
C ARG A 26 -23.46 12.64 -1.16
N LEU A 27 -22.20 13.09 -1.26
CA LEU A 27 -21.63 14.19 -0.50
C LEU A 27 -21.62 15.48 -1.34
N ASP A 28 -22.79 15.87 -1.83
CA ASP A 28 -23.00 16.94 -2.81
C ASP A 28 -23.27 18.33 -2.20
N SER A 29 -23.28 18.42 -0.88
CA SER A 29 -23.59 19.64 -0.14
C SER A 29 -22.95 19.66 1.23
N ASP A 30 -22.69 20.87 1.76
CA ASP A 30 -22.10 21.06 3.10
C ASP A 30 -22.89 20.33 4.20
N THR A 31 -24.22 20.28 4.08
CA THR A 31 -25.10 19.54 4.99
C THR A 31 -24.89 18.03 4.89
N ALA A 32 -24.76 17.48 3.68
CA ALA A 32 -24.51 16.07 3.47
C ALA A 32 -23.14 15.65 4.02
N VAL A 33 -22.10 16.45 3.74
CA VAL A 33 -20.73 16.27 4.28
C VAL A 33 -20.75 16.31 5.81
N SER A 34 -21.32 17.36 6.40
CA SER A 34 -21.37 17.51 7.87
C SER A 34 -22.10 16.35 8.55
N ARG A 35 -23.22 15.90 7.97
CA ARG A 35 -24.00 14.76 8.48
C ARG A 35 -23.20 13.46 8.38
N PHE A 36 -22.52 13.23 7.27
CA PHE A 36 -21.69 12.04 7.06
C PHE A 36 -20.55 11.97 8.09
N PHE A 37 -19.78 13.06 8.23
CA PHE A 37 -18.67 13.10 9.17
C PHE A 37 -19.12 13.00 10.63
N THR A 38 -20.24 13.64 11.01
CA THR A 38 -20.80 13.52 12.37
C THR A 38 -21.27 12.10 12.66
N LYS A 39 -21.81 11.38 11.66
CA LYS A 39 -22.29 10.00 11.81
C LYS A 39 -21.14 9.01 11.96
N TYR A 40 -20.11 9.12 11.12
CA TYR A 40 -19.05 8.09 11.02
C TYR A 40 -17.75 8.45 11.75
N PHE A 41 -17.46 9.73 11.95
CA PHE A 41 -16.22 10.23 12.54
C PHE A 41 -16.48 11.33 13.59
N PRO A 42 -17.40 11.13 14.56
CA PRO A 42 -17.81 12.19 15.49
C PRO A 42 -16.66 12.73 16.35
N ASP A 43 -15.66 11.90 16.62
CA ASP A 43 -14.44 12.23 17.36
C ASP A 43 -13.44 13.05 16.53
N ALA A 44 -13.43 12.88 15.22
CA ALA A 44 -12.59 13.66 14.31
C ALA A 44 -13.18 15.05 14.02
N VAL A 45 -14.50 15.21 13.99
CA VAL A 45 -15.15 16.49 13.63
C VAL A 45 -14.59 17.70 14.40
N PRO A 46 -14.41 17.65 15.75
CA PRO A 46 -13.84 18.78 16.49
C PRO A 46 -12.40 19.13 16.13
N LEU A 47 -11.66 18.21 15.49
CA LEU A 47 -10.26 18.38 15.08
C LEU A 47 -10.12 18.88 13.64
N LEU A 48 -11.15 18.69 12.81
CA LEU A 48 -11.16 19.07 11.39
C LEU A 48 -11.60 20.53 11.22
N THR A 49 -10.70 21.47 11.53
CA THR A 49 -11.02 22.91 11.63
C THR A 49 -11.59 23.54 10.35
N ASN A 50 -11.25 23.00 9.17
CA ASN A 50 -11.65 23.53 7.86
C ASN A 50 -12.40 22.51 6.98
N LEU A 51 -13.06 21.51 7.59
CA LEU A 51 -13.64 20.35 6.90
C LEU A 51 -14.39 20.68 5.60
N LEU A 52 -15.33 21.64 5.63
CA LEU A 52 -16.16 21.96 4.47
C LEU A 52 -15.39 22.66 3.34
N ASP A 53 -14.45 23.52 3.70
CA ASP A 53 -13.61 24.21 2.71
C ASP A 53 -12.63 23.23 2.07
N ASP A 54 -12.00 22.38 2.87
CA ASP A 54 -11.09 21.34 2.39
C ASP A 54 -11.80 20.35 1.47
N PHE A 55 -13.04 19.94 1.81
CA PHE A 55 -13.81 18.99 1.01
C PHE A 55 -14.24 19.59 -0.34
N ARG A 56 -14.52 20.89 -0.40
CA ARG A 56 -14.91 21.58 -1.65
C ARG A 56 -13.75 21.89 -2.57
N THR A 57 -12.60 22.22 -1.98
CA THR A 57 -11.44 22.72 -2.73
C THR A 57 -10.50 21.60 -3.17
N ASN A 58 -10.42 20.50 -2.42
CA ASN A 58 -9.57 19.37 -2.77
C ASN A 58 -10.34 18.39 -3.67
N PRO A 59 -9.90 18.15 -4.93
CA PRO A 59 -10.60 17.26 -5.84
C PRO A 59 -10.51 15.80 -5.39
N THR A 60 -11.61 15.07 -5.56
CA THR A 60 -11.60 13.61 -5.37
C THR A 60 -10.73 12.95 -6.44
N SER A 61 -9.84 12.06 -6.01
CA SER A 61 -8.91 11.34 -6.90
C SER A 61 -9.27 9.86 -7.02
N SER A 62 -9.04 9.27 -8.19
CA SER A 62 -9.18 7.82 -8.38
C SER A 62 -7.91 7.09 -7.95
N LEU A 63 -8.09 5.87 -7.47
CA LEU A 63 -7.00 4.96 -7.13
C LEU A 63 -7.01 3.81 -8.12
N VAL A 64 -5.84 3.45 -8.62
CA VAL A 64 -5.69 2.39 -9.62
C VAL A 64 -4.57 1.44 -9.24
N THR A 65 -4.64 0.22 -9.78
CA THR A 65 -3.50 -0.70 -9.81
C THR A 65 -3.21 -0.99 -11.26
N VAL A 66 -1.99 -0.69 -11.70
CA VAL A 66 -1.50 -0.94 -13.05
C VAL A 66 -0.45 -2.02 -12.98
N ARG A 67 -0.59 -3.01 -13.87
CA ARG A 67 0.39 -4.08 -14.05
C ARG A 67 0.75 -4.15 -15.52
N CYS A 68 2.04 -4.14 -15.82
CA CYS A 68 2.53 -4.30 -17.18
C CYS A 68 3.75 -5.21 -17.20
N SER A 69 4.02 -5.78 -18.37
CA SER A 69 5.22 -6.55 -18.68
C SER A 69 5.34 -6.69 -20.20
N PRO A 70 6.55 -6.64 -20.78
CA PRO A 70 7.82 -6.31 -20.13
C PRO A 70 7.90 -4.82 -19.76
N TRP A 71 8.82 -4.46 -18.87
CA TRP A 71 9.10 -3.08 -18.47
C TRP A 71 10.16 -2.43 -19.34
N GLN A 72 10.82 -3.20 -20.21
CA GLN A 72 11.87 -2.72 -21.09
C GLN A 72 11.49 -2.81 -22.57
N HIS A 73 12.15 -1.98 -23.38
CA HIS A 73 12.17 -2.11 -24.83
C HIS A 73 13.61 -2.08 -25.36
N GLY A 74 14.12 -3.27 -25.70
CA GLY A 74 15.52 -3.48 -26.02
C GLY A 74 16.45 -3.07 -24.88
N SER A 75 17.64 -2.59 -25.22
CA SER A 75 18.62 -2.05 -24.27
C SER A 75 18.49 -0.53 -24.07
N ARG A 76 17.34 0.06 -24.41
CA ARG A 76 17.20 1.53 -24.54
C ARG A 76 16.18 2.18 -23.60
N ILE A 77 15.15 1.44 -23.21
CA ILE A 77 14.04 1.98 -22.42
C ILE A 77 13.79 1.00 -21.28
N LEU A 78 13.63 1.54 -20.08
CA LEU A 78 13.18 0.82 -18.89
C LEU A 78 12.15 1.69 -18.15
N LEU A 79 11.06 1.06 -17.71
CA LEU A 79 10.09 1.64 -16.79
C LEU A 79 10.46 1.28 -15.34
N LEU A 80 10.32 2.24 -14.42
CA LEU A 80 10.57 2.09 -12.98
C LEU A 80 9.46 2.77 -12.18
N GLY A 81 9.24 2.33 -10.94
CA GLY A 81 8.24 2.88 -10.03
C GLY A 81 6.83 2.85 -10.62
N ASP A 82 6.03 3.89 -10.35
CA ASP A 82 4.63 3.96 -10.79
C ASP A 82 4.43 3.84 -12.31
N ALA A 83 5.44 4.16 -13.13
CA ALA A 83 5.37 3.95 -14.58
C ALA A 83 5.32 2.46 -14.97
N ALA A 84 5.88 1.59 -14.14
CA ALA A 84 5.87 0.15 -14.29
C ALA A 84 4.78 -0.53 -13.42
N HIS A 85 4.56 -0.03 -12.20
CA HIS A 85 3.69 -0.67 -11.21
C HIS A 85 2.99 0.32 -10.28
N ALA A 86 2.09 1.16 -10.80
CA ALA A 86 1.23 1.96 -9.94
C ALA A 86 0.35 1.04 -9.04
N ILE A 87 0.41 1.21 -7.73
CA ILE A 87 -0.35 0.42 -6.75
C ILE A 87 -1.25 1.29 -5.90
N VAL A 88 -2.33 0.71 -5.37
CA VAL A 88 -3.18 1.40 -4.40
C VAL A 88 -2.41 1.69 -3.09
N PRO A 89 -2.65 2.83 -2.42
CA PRO A 89 -1.79 3.32 -1.34
C PRO A 89 -2.01 2.61 0.00
N PHE A 90 -2.73 1.49 0.03
CA PHE A 90 -3.16 0.87 1.28
C PHE A 90 -2.07 0.15 2.05
N TYR A 91 -0.88 -0.06 1.48
CA TYR A 91 0.29 -0.58 2.20
C TYR A 91 1.36 0.48 2.47
N GLY A 92 1.27 1.69 1.90
CA GLY A 92 2.33 2.69 1.99
C GLY A 92 3.63 2.30 1.27
N GLN A 93 3.57 1.40 0.28
CA GLN A 93 4.75 0.79 -0.34
C GLN A 93 5.04 1.26 -1.77
N GLY A 94 4.23 2.13 -2.39
CA GLY A 94 4.48 2.57 -3.78
C GLY A 94 5.85 3.25 -3.94
N MET A 95 6.11 4.28 -3.12
CA MET A 95 7.41 4.97 -3.10
C MET A 95 8.57 4.02 -2.73
N ASN A 96 8.39 3.20 -1.68
CA ASN A 96 9.44 2.29 -1.19
C ASN A 96 9.79 1.23 -2.25
N SER A 97 8.79 0.63 -2.90
CA SER A 97 8.96 -0.31 -4.02
C SER A 97 9.67 0.36 -5.20
N GLY A 98 9.32 1.60 -5.54
CA GLY A 98 10.01 2.37 -6.59
C GLY A 98 11.46 2.71 -6.24
N PHE A 99 11.79 3.00 -4.97
CA PHE A 99 13.17 3.18 -4.53
C PHE A 99 13.96 1.86 -4.51
N GLU A 100 13.31 0.77 -4.14
CA GLU A 100 13.87 -0.57 -4.24
C GLU A 100 14.18 -0.94 -5.69
N ASP A 101 13.35 -0.55 -6.65
CA ASP A 101 13.65 -0.74 -8.08
C ASP A 101 14.99 -0.11 -8.47
N CYS A 102 15.23 1.15 -8.05
CA CYS A 102 16.48 1.85 -8.34
C CYS A 102 17.67 1.14 -7.71
N THR A 103 17.52 0.66 -6.48
CA THR A 103 18.58 -0.05 -5.75
C THR A 103 18.90 -1.39 -6.41
N LEU A 104 17.88 -2.15 -6.80
CA LEU A 104 18.05 -3.42 -7.50
C LEU A 104 18.65 -3.20 -8.89
N LEU A 105 18.23 -2.19 -9.64
CA LEU A 105 18.82 -1.87 -10.94
C LEU A 105 20.33 -1.58 -10.82
N ASP A 106 20.72 -0.77 -9.84
CA ASP A 106 22.12 -0.44 -9.55
C ASP A 106 22.94 -1.70 -9.21
N GLN A 107 22.41 -2.59 -8.36
CA GLN A 107 23.05 -3.87 -8.05
C GLN A 107 23.24 -4.77 -9.28
N TYR A 108 22.27 -4.80 -10.19
CA TYR A 108 22.38 -5.59 -11.42
C TYR A 108 23.43 -4.98 -12.36
N LEU A 109 23.55 -3.65 -12.43
CA LEU A 109 24.59 -2.99 -13.21
C LEU A 109 25.98 -3.33 -12.68
N ASP A 110 26.18 -3.26 -11.36
CA ASP A 110 27.43 -3.68 -10.72
C ASP A 110 27.76 -5.16 -10.99
N GLN A 111 26.76 -6.04 -10.88
CA GLN A 111 26.95 -7.48 -11.05
C GLN A 111 27.31 -7.87 -12.50
N TYR A 112 26.85 -7.10 -13.47
CA TYR A 112 26.99 -7.42 -14.90
C TYR A 112 27.88 -6.41 -15.65
N ASP A 113 28.79 -5.73 -14.95
CA ASP A 113 29.78 -4.80 -15.52
C ASP A 113 29.14 -3.76 -16.47
N GLU A 114 27.99 -3.21 -16.05
CA GLU A 114 27.18 -2.25 -16.82
C GLU A 114 26.73 -2.75 -18.21
N ASP A 115 26.60 -4.08 -18.41
CA ASP A 115 26.04 -4.66 -19.64
C ASP A 115 24.51 -4.44 -19.70
N TRP A 116 24.10 -3.27 -20.19
CA TRP A 116 22.71 -2.87 -20.35
C TRP A 116 21.89 -3.81 -21.25
N GLU A 117 22.52 -4.49 -22.22
CA GLU A 117 21.81 -5.45 -23.09
C GLU A 117 21.36 -6.68 -22.31
N LYS A 118 22.12 -7.04 -21.27
CA LYS A 118 21.80 -8.14 -20.36
C LYS A 118 20.95 -7.69 -19.17
N VAL A 119 21.27 -6.54 -18.59
CA VAL A 119 20.65 -6.05 -17.34
C VAL A 119 19.18 -5.72 -17.55
N LEU A 120 18.80 -4.96 -18.58
CA LEU A 120 17.41 -4.51 -18.72
C LEU A 120 16.41 -5.66 -18.87
N PRO A 121 16.64 -6.67 -19.75
CA PRO A 121 15.73 -7.81 -19.85
C PRO A 121 15.64 -8.61 -18.55
N LEU A 122 16.78 -8.83 -17.88
CA LEU A 122 16.83 -9.61 -16.65
C LEU A 122 16.11 -8.89 -15.51
N PHE A 123 16.39 -7.60 -15.29
CA PHE A 123 15.71 -6.79 -14.29
C PHE A 123 14.19 -6.76 -14.53
N SER A 124 13.76 -6.51 -15.78
CA SER A 124 12.35 -6.51 -16.14
C SER A 124 11.65 -7.86 -15.90
N GLN A 125 12.38 -8.98 -16.06
CA GLN A 125 11.83 -10.31 -15.86
C GLN A 125 11.70 -10.66 -14.38
N GLU A 126 12.70 -10.31 -13.57
CA GLU A 126 12.73 -10.65 -12.14
C GLU A 126 11.83 -9.71 -11.33
N ARG A 127 11.95 -8.39 -11.54
CA ARG A 127 11.31 -7.41 -10.66
C ARG A 127 9.79 -7.37 -10.78
N VAL A 128 9.23 -7.75 -11.93
CA VAL A 128 7.78 -7.77 -12.15
C VAL A 128 7.06 -8.71 -11.20
N HIS A 129 7.71 -9.78 -10.73
CA HIS A 129 7.14 -10.71 -9.76
C HIS A 129 6.86 -10.02 -8.42
N ASP A 130 7.88 -9.36 -7.87
CA ASP A 130 7.77 -8.69 -6.57
C ASP A 130 6.87 -7.45 -6.64
N ALA A 131 6.92 -6.69 -7.74
CA ALA A 131 6.02 -5.57 -7.95
C ALA A 131 4.54 -5.99 -8.04
N ASN A 132 4.25 -7.13 -8.67
CA ASN A 132 2.90 -7.69 -8.67
C ASN A 132 2.49 -8.19 -7.27
N ALA A 133 3.42 -8.79 -6.53
CA ALA A 133 3.18 -9.29 -5.18
C ALA A 133 2.84 -8.14 -4.21
N ILE A 134 3.58 -7.02 -4.26
CA ILE A 134 3.25 -5.86 -3.41
C ILE A 134 1.92 -5.20 -3.82
N ALA A 135 1.59 -5.20 -5.12
CA ALA A 135 0.28 -4.76 -5.58
C ALA A 135 -0.86 -5.63 -5.01
N ASP A 136 -0.68 -6.96 -4.98
CA ASP A 136 -1.66 -7.89 -4.36
C ASP A 136 -1.76 -7.69 -2.85
N LEU A 137 -0.63 -7.52 -2.16
CA LEU A 137 -0.60 -7.22 -0.73
C LEU A 137 -1.32 -5.90 -0.41
N ALA A 138 -1.13 -4.86 -1.24
CA ALA A 138 -1.82 -3.58 -1.07
C ALA A 138 -3.34 -3.70 -1.27
N LEU A 139 -3.80 -4.41 -2.28
CA LEU A 139 -5.22 -4.70 -2.49
C LEU A 139 -5.80 -5.54 -1.36
N ARG A 140 -5.04 -6.49 -0.85
CA ARG A 140 -5.45 -7.31 0.29
C ARG A 140 -5.57 -6.47 1.56
N ASN A 141 -4.61 -5.57 1.82
CA ASN A 141 -4.65 -4.70 2.99
C ASN A 141 -5.82 -3.71 2.92
N PHE A 142 -6.24 -3.28 1.73
CA PHE A 142 -7.49 -2.51 1.58
C PHE A 142 -8.70 -3.25 2.15
N ILE A 143 -8.84 -4.53 1.82
CA ILE A 143 -9.94 -5.37 2.33
C ILE A 143 -9.82 -5.55 3.84
N GLU A 144 -8.62 -5.79 4.36
CA GLU A 144 -8.39 -5.92 5.80
C GLU A 144 -8.75 -4.63 6.56
N MET A 145 -8.31 -3.47 6.06
CA MET A 145 -8.61 -2.16 6.63
C MET A 145 -10.09 -1.79 6.57
N ARG A 146 -10.80 -2.21 5.51
CA ARG A 146 -12.23 -1.93 5.34
C ARG A 146 -13.11 -2.84 6.21
N ASP A 147 -12.83 -4.14 6.23
CA ASP A 147 -13.78 -5.14 6.73
C ASP A 147 -13.39 -5.75 8.08
N ARG A 148 -12.09 -5.76 8.45
CA ARG A 148 -11.57 -6.64 9.51
C ARG A 148 -10.95 -5.94 10.71
N VAL A 149 -10.61 -4.65 10.62
CA VAL A 149 -9.94 -3.94 11.73
C VAL A 149 -10.78 -3.87 13.02
N ALA A 150 -12.11 -3.97 12.91
CA ALA A 150 -13.01 -4.05 14.05
C ALA A 150 -13.51 -5.47 14.36
N ASP A 151 -13.07 -6.49 13.60
CA ASP A 151 -13.47 -7.89 13.77
C ASP A 151 -12.72 -8.51 14.97
N PRO A 152 -13.42 -9.02 15.99
CA PRO A 152 -12.80 -9.69 17.12
C PRO A 152 -11.88 -10.87 16.74
N GLN A 153 -12.22 -11.62 15.68
CA GLN A 153 -11.38 -12.74 15.22
C GLN A 153 -10.07 -12.24 14.62
N PHE A 154 -10.12 -11.16 13.83
CA PHE A 154 -8.93 -10.52 13.29
C PHE A 154 -8.02 -9.97 14.40
N LEU A 155 -8.59 -9.31 15.41
CA LEU A 155 -7.84 -8.82 16.57
C LEU A 155 -7.22 -9.96 17.39
N LEU A 156 -7.93 -11.07 17.56
CA LEU A 156 -7.38 -12.27 18.21
C LEU A 156 -6.22 -12.85 17.41
N ARG A 157 -6.38 -12.98 16.09
CA ARG A 157 -5.31 -13.44 15.20
C ARG A 157 -4.07 -12.55 15.33
N LYS A 158 -4.21 -11.23 15.34
CA LYS A 158 -3.07 -10.31 15.55
C LYS A 158 -2.37 -10.50 16.89
N LYS A 159 -3.11 -10.82 17.95
CA LYS A 159 -2.51 -11.19 19.26
C LYS A 159 -1.74 -12.50 19.18
N ILE A 160 -2.25 -13.49 18.45
CA ILE A 160 -1.54 -14.77 18.26
C ILE A 160 -0.27 -14.56 17.43
N GLU A 161 -0.35 -13.81 16.32
CA GLU A 161 0.82 -13.44 15.49
C GLU A 161 1.90 -12.75 16.32
N ALA A 162 1.52 -11.80 17.18
CA ALA A 162 2.45 -11.12 18.08
C ALA A 162 3.09 -12.07 19.09
N HIS A 163 2.30 -12.97 19.70
CA HIS A 163 2.82 -13.94 20.66
C HIS A 163 3.75 -14.98 20.02
N LEU A 164 3.42 -15.45 18.82
CA LEU A 164 4.28 -16.35 18.05
C LEU A 164 5.60 -15.69 17.69
N HIS A 165 5.56 -14.42 17.25
CA HIS A 165 6.78 -13.66 16.95
C HIS A 165 7.66 -13.44 18.19
N GLU A 166 7.05 -13.10 19.33
CA GLU A 166 7.79 -12.93 20.60
C GLU A 166 8.50 -14.23 21.02
N LYS A 167 7.83 -15.37 20.87
CA LYS A 167 8.35 -16.67 21.33
C LYS A 167 9.30 -17.33 20.33
N TYR A 168 9.05 -17.15 19.04
CA TYR A 168 9.79 -17.77 17.94
C TYR A 168 10.20 -16.73 16.88
N PRO A 169 10.99 -15.70 17.24
CA PRO A 169 11.25 -14.56 16.36
C PRO A 169 12.00 -14.91 15.07
N GLN A 170 12.72 -16.04 15.04
CA GLN A 170 13.44 -16.54 13.86
C GLN A 170 12.57 -17.45 12.97
N GLU A 171 11.44 -17.93 13.47
CA GLU A 171 10.57 -18.88 12.75
C GLU A 171 9.24 -18.24 12.32
N PHE A 172 8.80 -17.20 13.03
CA PHE A 172 7.55 -16.50 12.75
C PHE A 172 7.78 -14.99 12.71
N LEU A 173 7.78 -14.43 11.50
CA LEU A 173 7.80 -12.99 11.27
C LEU A 173 6.44 -12.55 10.70
N PRO A 174 5.68 -11.69 11.39
CA PRO A 174 4.38 -11.25 10.87
C PRO A 174 4.50 -10.61 9.49
N LEU A 175 3.50 -10.83 8.63
CA LEU A 175 3.50 -10.30 7.25
C LEU A 175 3.79 -8.80 7.16
N TYR A 176 3.19 -8.00 8.04
CA TYR A 176 3.44 -6.55 8.07
C TYR A 176 4.91 -6.22 8.33
N SER A 177 5.58 -6.97 9.21
CA SER A 177 6.99 -6.79 9.51
C SER A 177 7.89 -7.26 8.37
N MET A 178 7.54 -8.35 7.67
CA MET A 178 8.25 -8.78 6.47
C MET A 178 8.27 -7.67 5.42
N VAL A 179 7.13 -7.04 5.14
CA VAL A 179 7.00 -6.02 4.09
C VAL A 179 7.56 -4.65 4.52
N THR A 180 7.41 -4.27 5.79
CA THR A 180 7.68 -2.88 6.22
C THR A 180 9.06 -2.69 6.84
N PHE A 181 9.62 -3.72 7.48
CA PHE A 181 10.82 -3.61 8.31
C PHE A 181 11.94 -4.57 7.87
N SER A 182 11.87 -5.11 6.66
CA SER A 182 12.89 -5.98 6.11
C SER A 182 13.08 -5.73 4.61
N HIS A 183 14.11 -6.36 4.03
CA HIS A 183 14.37 -6.39 2.59
C HIS A 183 14.00 -7.76 1.97
N LEU A 184 13.08 -8.50 2.60
CA LEU A 184 12.59 -9.76 2.05
C LEU A 184 11.84 -9.46 0.73
N PRO A 185 12.12 -10.18 -0.37
CA PRO A 185 11.39 -9.98 -1.62
C PRO A 185 9.88 -10.08 -1.42
N TYR A 186 9.12 -9.15 -2.00
CA TYR A 186 7.67 -9.09 -1.79
C TYR A 186 6.94 -10.38 -2.16
N GLY A 187 7.42 -11.08 -3.19
CA GLY A 187 6.90 -12.38 -3.59
C GLY A 187 7.08 -13.46 -2.51
N GLU A 188 8.20 -13.44 -1.80
CA GLU A 188 8.42 -14.31 -0.65
C GLU A 188 7.54 -13.92 0.53
N ALA A 189 7.46 -12.62 0.85
CA ALA A 189 6.57 -12.13 1.91
C ALA A 189 5.10 -12.51 1.64
N LEU A 190 4.62 -12.41 0.40
CA LEU A 190 3.29 -12.83 0.00
C LEU A 190 3.07 -14.34 0.19
N ARG A 191 4.02 -15.16 -0.25
CA ARG A 191 3.97 -16.62 -0.10
C ARG A 191 3.94 -17.04 1.37
N GLU A 192 4.79 -16.44 2.21
CA GLU A 192 4.83 -16.70 3.64
C GLU A 192 3.57 -16.19 4.34
N GLY A 193 3.05 -15.01 3.96
CA GLY A 193 1.78 -14.50 4.46
C GLY A 193 0.62 -15.47 4.20
N GLN A 194 0.54 -16.03 2.99
CA GLN A 194 -0.43 -17.07 2.64
C GLN A 194 -0.23 -18.37 3.42
N ALA A 195 1.01 -18.71 3.78
CA ALA A 195 1.29 -19.87 4.63
C ALA A 195 0.84 -19.63 6.07
N GLN A 196 1.12 -18.45 6.63
CA GLN A 196 0.66 -18.04 7.95
C GLN A 196 -0.87 -18.00 8.02
N ASP A 197 -1.56 -17.57 6.96
CA ASP A 197 -3.02 -17.59 6.91
C ASP A 197 -3.62 -18.97 7.13
N ARG A 198 -2.96 -20.05 6.68
CA ARG A 198 -3.46 -21.42 6.80
C ARG A 198 -3.32 -21.99 8.22
N LEU A 199 -2.60 -21.31 9.10
CA LEU A 199 -2.49 -21.68 10.51
C LEU A 199 -3.75 -21.27 11.31
N PHE A 200 -4.60 -20.41 10.74
CA PHE A 200 -5.79 -19.84 11.36
C PHE A 200 -7.05 -20.21 10.57
#